data_AF-A0A7X8KTY8-F1
#
_entry.id   AF-A0A7X8KTY8-F1
#
_cell.length_a   1.000
_cell.length_b   1.000
_cell.length_c   1.000
_cell.angle_alpha   90.00
_cell.angle_beta   90.00
_cell.angle_gamma   90.00
#
_symmetry.space_group_name_H-M   'P 1'
#
loop_
_entity.id
_entity.type
_entity.pdbx_description
1 polymer ?
#
loop_
_entity_poly.entity_id
_entity_poly.type
_entity_poly.pdbx_seq_one_letter_code
_entity_poly.pdbx_strand_id
1 'polypeptide(L)'
;MVSKLQTWLEGINLEILLDIGIAAAIFIIFIIFRKIFSTYLFKLIVKLTKKAPTEVLTNIMLAFEGPIRALFVIIGIYLAFLYLSLSSISSVLLIRVLRSVLVILVAWGLYNLSSTSSSFFERLARKLNIEVDKIILPFLSKLLRFIIIVMAISIIASEWEYNVGGFVAGLGLGGLAFALAAQESLKNFFGGVVIITEKPFSIGDWIKTPSVEGVVEDITFRSTKIRTFAQALVTVPNSTLANEPITNWTKMGKRQITFNLRIAYDTPRHKIKACVKRIDKMLRNHEGIDQDFILVRFDEFKTDCLEIFLYFFTKTTSWEEYLRVREDVNLKIMEILEIEGVSIAFPSQNIYLEKKTTE
;
A
#
# COMPACT_ATOMS: atom_id res chain seq x y z
N MET A 1 38.02 43.22 52.12
CA MET A 1 37.79 42.68 50.75
C MET A 1 39.11 42.41 50.02
N VAL A 2 40.11 43.29 50.15
CA VAL A 2 41.47 43.10 49.58
C VAL A 2 42.24 41.93 50.23
N SER A 3 42.16 41.73 51.54
CA SER A 3 42.90 40.64 52.23
C SER A 3 42.40 39.23 51.93
N LYS A 4 41.10 39.06 51.60
CA LYS A 4 40.52 37.78 51.16
C LYS A 4 40.88 37.42 49.72
N LEU A 5 41.18 38.43 48.88
CA LEU A 5 41.71 38.24 47.53
C LEU A 5 43.19 37.86 47.56
N GLN A 6 43.95 38.43 48.50
CA GLN A 6 45.37 38.18 48.66
C GLN A 6 45.66 36.78 49.23
N THR A 7 44.84 36.29 50.18
CA THR A 7 44.88 34.89 50.65
C THR A 7 44.37 33.88 49.62
N TRP A 8 43.52 34.30 48.66
CA TRP A 8 43.14 33.48 47.50
C TRP A 8 44.27 33.38 46.47
N LEU A 9 45.07 34.44 46.31
CA LEU A 9 46.22 34.49 45.40
C LEU A 9 47.45 33.75 45.96
N GLU A 10 47.66 33.76 47.28
CA GLU A 10 48.73 33.01 47.97
C GLU A 10 48.46 31.50 48.10
N GLY A 11 47.22 31.06 47.86
CA GLY A 11 46.83 29.64 47.81
C GLY A 11 46.93 28.99 46.42
N ILE A 12 47.36 29.74 45.40
CA ILE A 12 47.58 29.18 44.05
C ILE A 12 48.91 28.44 44.06
N ASN A 13 48.87 27.16 44.40
CA ASN A 13 49.99 26.27 44.20
C ASN A 13 50.31 26.20 42.69
N LEU A 14 51.60 26.14 42.33
CA LEU A 14 52.05 25.97 40.94
C LEU A 14 51.35 24.78 40.25
N GLU A 15 51.02 23.75 41.03
CA GLU A 15 50.27 22.56 40.61
C GLU A 15 48.85 22.90 40.12
N ILE A 16 48.10 23.76 40.81
CA ILE A 16 46.74 24.16 40.39
C ILE A 16 46.80 24.94 39.08
N LEU A 17 47.79 25.82 38.93
CA LEU A 17 47.98 26.59 37.70
C LEU A 17 48.36 25.66 36.52
N LEU A 18 49.16 24.63 36.79
CA LEU A 18 49.58 23.62 35.82
C LEU A 18 48.41 22.72 35.40
N ASP A 19 47.56 22.32 36.33
CA ASP A 19 46.36 21.52 36.07
C ASP A 19 45.33 22.29 35.22
N ILE A 20 45.10 23.56 35.54
CA ILE A 20 44.26 24.46 34.73
C ILE A 20 44.87 24.64 33.34
N GLY A 21 46.19 24.75 33.23
CA GLY A 21 46.90 24.85 31.95
C GLY A 21 46.72 23.61 31.07
N ILE A 22 46.82 22.41 31.65
CA ILE A 22 46.63 21.15 30.92
C ILE A 22 45.17 20.94 30.53
N ALA A 23 44.21 21.28 31.40
CA ALA A 23 42.78 21.26 31.05
C ALA A 23 42.44 22.22 29.91
N ALA A 24 43.02 23.43 29.92
CA ALA A 24 42.89 24.39 28.83
C ALA A 24 43.50 23.85 27.53
N ALA A 25 44.66 23.19 27.61
CA ALA A 25 45.29 22.55 26.45
C ALA A 25 44.42 21.43 25.86
N ILE A 26 43.84 20.55 26.71
CA ILE A 26 42.89 19.52 26.29
C ILE A 26 41.69 20.16 25.58
N PHE A 27 41.09 21.19 26.16
CA PHE A 27 39.96 21.88 25.55
C PHE A 27 40.30 22.51 24.20
N ILE A 28 41.46 23.18 24.10
CA ILE A 28 41.96 23.79 22.85
C ILE A 28 42.19 22.72 21.78
N ILE A 29 42.77 21.57 22.15
CA ILE A 29 42.96 20.43 21.24
C ILE A 29 41.62 19.99 20.64
N PHE A 30 40.58 19.85 21.45
CA PHE A 30 39.26 19.45 20.96
C PHE A 30 38.56 20.52 20.11
N ILE A 31 38.81 21.81 20.37
CA ILE A 31 38.37 22.92 19.48
C ILE A 31 39.09 22.84 18.12
N ILE A 32 40.39 22.54 18.12
CA ILE A 32 41.15 22.36 16.87
C ILE A 32 40.62 21.13 16.11
N PHE A 33 40.40 20.01 16.81
CA PHE A 33 39.78 18.82 16.24
C PHE A 33 38.40 19.09 15.67
N ARG A 34 37.55 19.92 16.30
CA ARG A 34 36.27 20.32 15.72
C ARG A 34 36.42 20.89 14.31
N LYS A 35 37.40 21.78 14.09
CA LYS A 35 37.63 22.43 12.79
C LYS A 35 38.24 21.47 11.77
N ILE A 36 39.19 20.65 12.19
CA ILE A 36 39.84 19.64 11.34
C ILE A 36 38.83 18.57 10.94
N PHE A 37 38.11 18.00 11.91
CA PHE A 37 37.19 16.89 11.72
C PHE A 37 35.98 17.28 10.87
N SER A 38 35.36 18.45 11.09
CA SER A 38 34.28 18.90 10.21
C SER A 38 34.70 19.04 8.75
N THR A 39 35.95 19.44 8.50
CA THR A 39 36.49 19.62 7.14
C THR A 39 36.98 18.30 6.53
N TYR A 40 37.59 17.41 7.32
CA TYR A 40 38.21 16.16 6.86
C TYR A 40 37.29 14.95 6.92
N LEU A 41 36.49 14.78 7.97
CA LEU A 41 35.56 13.65 8.09
C LEU A 41 34.56 13.67 6.93
N PHE A 42 34.03 14.84 6.60
CA PHE A 42 33.10 15.00 5.48
C PHE A 42 33.73 14.55 4.16
N LYS A 43 34.99 14.94 3.91
CA LYS A 43 35.76 14.50 2.73
C LYS A 43 36.10 13.01 2.76
N LEU A 44 36.48 12.47 3.92
CA LEU A 44 36.86 11.06 4.09
C LEU A 44 35.68 10.13 3.87
N ILE A 45 34.52 10.44 4.46
CA ILE A 45 33.29 9.67 4.31
C ILE A 45 32.83 9.71 2.84
N VAL A 46 32.82 10.87 2.19
CA VAL A 46 32.49 10.97 0.76
C VAL A 46 33.47 10.15 -0.11
N LYS A 47 34.77 10.15 0.24
CA LYS A 47 35.80 9.38 -0.47
C LYS A 47 35.64 7.87 -0.30
N LEU A 48 35.24 7.39 0.88
CA LEU A 48 34.97 5.98 1.18
C LEU A 48 33.65 5.49 0.57
N THR A 49 32.71 6.40 0.31
CA THR A 49 31.36 6.08 -0.17
C THR A 49 31.23 6.17 -1.70
N LYS A 50 32.28 5.86 -2.45
CA LYS A 50 32.21 5.75 -3.92
C LYS A 50 31.31 4.59 -4.42
N LYS A 51 30.80 3.73 -3.52
CA LYS A 51 29.96 2.54 -3.83
C LYS A 51 28.54 2.56 -3.22
N ALA A 52 28.19 3.53 -2.37
CA ALA A 52 26.82 3.66 -1.85
C ALA A 52 26.08 4.77 -2.61
N PRO A 53 24.74 4.86 -2.57
CA PRO A 53 24.02 5.99 -3.14
C PRO A 53 24.51 7.27 -2.46
N THR A 54 25.34 8.02 -3.18
CA THR A 54 26.15 9.14 -2.67
C THR A 54 25.32 10.23 -2.00
N GLU A 55 24.03 10.31 -2.31
CA GLU A 55 23.14 11.41 -1.95
C GLU A 55 22.44 11.24 -0.60
N VAL A 56 21.99 10.02 -0.24
CA VAL A 56 21.36 9.75 1.07
C VAL A 56 22.37 9.94 2.19
N LEU A 57 23.58 9.40 1.99
CA LEU A 57 24.65 9.59 2.95
C LEU A 57 25.06 11.06 3.06
N THR A 58 25.11 11.79 1.95
CA THR A 58 25.41 13.23 1.97
C THR A 58 24.38 14.00 2.79
N ASN A 59 23.08 13.73 2.62
CA ASN A 59 22.02 14.38 3.40
C ASN A 59 22.11 14.08 4.91
N ILE A 60 22.41 12.84 5.27
CA ILE A 60 22.63 12.45 6.68
C ILE A 60 23.85 13.20 7.24
N MET A 61 24.95 13.24 6.48
CA MET A 61 26.18 13.92 6.91
C MET A 61 25.96 15.42 7.11
N LEU A 62 25.24 16.09 6.20
CA LEU A 62 24.88 17.50 6.33
C LEU A 62 23.98 17.74 7.55
N ALA A 63 22.98 16.88 7.76
CA ALA A 63 22.07 17.01 8.90
C ALA A 63 22.79 16.89 10.26
N PHE A 64 23.79 16.01 10.34
CA PHE A 64 24.58 15.77 11.55
C PHE A 64 25.86 16.60 11.65
N GLU A 65 26.19 17.43 10.66
CA GLU A 65 27.43 18.22 10.65
C GLU A 65 27.53 19.17 11.85
N GLY A 66 26.44 19.87 12.17
CA GLY A 66 26.32 20.72 13.36
C GLY A 66 26.42 19.95 14.67
N PRO A 67 25.57 18.91 14.88
CA PRO A 67 25.63 18.04 16.05
C PRO A 67 26.99 17.41 16.31
N ILE A 68 27.65 16.88 15.28
CA ILE A 68 28.98 16.27 15.39
C ILE A 68 30.00 17.34 15.79
N ARG A 69 29.97 18.54 15.20
CA ARG A 69 30.86 19.64 15.61
C ARG A 69 30.68 20.01 17.08
N ALA A 70 29.45 20.06 17.57
CA ALA A 70 29.16 20.31 18.97
C ALA A 70 29.64 19.17 19.88
N LEU A 71 29.51 17.91 19.44
CA LEU A 71 29.98 16.73 20.17
C LEU A 71 31.47 16.83 20.53
N PHE A 72 32.34 17.22 19.59
CA PHE A 72 33.77 17.38 19.88
C PHE A 72 34.05 18.43 20.95
N VAL A 73 33.31 19.55 20.93
CA VAL A 73 33.44 20.59 21.97
C VAL A 73 33.01 20.03 23.32
N ILE A 74 31.89 19.30 23.37
CA ILE A 74 31.36 18.71 24.60
C ILE A 74 32.29 17.66 25.17
N ILE A 75 32.89 16.80 24.34
CA ILE A 75 33.92 15.84 24.77
C ILE A 75 35.15 16.57 25.32
N GLY A 76 35.60 17.64 24.65
CA GLY A 76 36.71 18.47 25.12
C GLY A 76 36.45 19.11 26.48
N ILE A 77 35.24 19.64 26.68
CA ILE A 77 34.80 20.17 27.98
C ILE A 77 34.80 19.04 29.01
N TYR A 78 34.18 17.90 28.71
CA TYR A 78 34.08 16.77 29.62
C TYR A 78 35.46 16.25 30.07
N LEU A 79 36.41 16.08 29.15
CA LEU A 79 37.77 15.63 29.47
C LEU A 79 38.56 16.68 30.25
N ALA A 80 38.38 17.97 29.94
CA ALA A 80 38.99 19.06 30.71
C ALA A 80 38.47 19.07 32.16
N PHE A 81 37.16 18.90 32.35
CA PHE A 81 36.54 18.81 33.68
C PHE A 81 36.96 17.55 34.45
N LEU A 82 37.11 16.41 33.77
CA LEU A 82 37.59 15.16 34.38
C LEU A 82 39.04 15.30 34.85
N TYR A 83 39.87 15.94 34.05
CA TYR A 83 41.28 16.17 34.37
C TYR A 83 41.47 17.12 35.56
N LEU A 84 40.71 18.22 35.60
CA LEU A 84 40.70 19.20 36.70
C LEU A 84 40.31 18.61 38.06
N SER A 85 39.89 17.33 38.11
CA SER A 85 39.63 16.59 39.35
C SER A 85 38.80 17.40 40.34
N LEU A 86 37.81 18.15 39.83
CA LEU A 86 36.89 18.98 40.60
C LEU A 86 36.08 18.04 41.51
N SER A 87 36.65 17.74 42.67
CA SER A 87 36.17 16.76 43.65
C SER A 87 34.81 17.10 44.26
N SER A 88 34.28 18.28 43.95
CA SER A 88 33.03 18.83 44.48
C SER A 88 31.81 18.67 43.56
N ILE A 89 31.99 18.40 42.26
CA ILE A 89 30.86 18.09 41.36
C ILE A 89 30.63 16.59 41.44
N SER A 90 29.45 16.16 41.93
CA SER A 90 29.13 14.74 41.96
C SER A 90 29.24 14.17 40.54
N SER A 91 30.09 13.16 40.37
CA SER A 91 30.32 12.47 39.09
C SER A 91 29.01 12.05 38.41
N VAL A 92 27.98 11.79 39.22
CA VAL A 92 26.60 11.51 38.82
C VAL A 92 25.95 12.67 38.06
N LEU A 93 26.01 13.91 38.56
CA LEU A 93 25.40 15.07 37.89
C LEU A 93 26.09 15.35 36.55
N LEU A 94 27.42 15.27 36.50
CA LEU A 94 28.19 15.45 35.27
C LEU A 94 27.79 14.43 34.19
N ILE A 95 27.62 13.16 34.58
CA ILE A 95 27.20 12.09 33.67
C ILE A 95 25.76 12.32 33.16
N ARG A 96 24.82 12.72 34.03
CA ARG A 96 23.43 13.02 33.65
C ARG A 96 23.34 14.19 32.66
N VAL A 97 24.10 15.26 32.91
CA VAL A 97 24.19 16.42 32.00
C VAL A 97 24.79 16.00 30.66
N LEU A 98 25.89 15.24 30.66
CA LEU A 98 26.52 14.75 29.43
C LEU A 98 25.53 13.91 28.59
N ARG A 99 24.85 12.94 29.21
CA ARG A 99 23.85 12.10 28.53
C ARG A 99 22.68 12.92 27.99
N SER A 100 22.18 13.89 28.76
CA SER A 100 21.12 14.80 28.30
C SER A 100 21.57 15.60 27.07
N VAL A 101 22.80 16.12 27.08
CA VAL A 101 23.38 16.84 25.96
C VAL A 101 23.55 15.94 24.74
N LEU A 102 23.99 14.69 24.92
CA LEU A 102 24.08 13.71 23.82
C LEU A 102 22.71 13.45 23.17
N VAL A 103 21.66 13.29 23.98
CA VAL A 103 20.27 13.15 23.49
C VAL A 103 19.85 14.36 22.67
N ILE A 104 20.14 15.57 23.14
CA ILE A 104 19.86 16.82 22.40
C ILE A 104 20.60 16.86 21.06
N LEU A 105 21.87 16.45 21.01
CA LEU A 105 22.66 16.43 19.77
C LEU A 105 22.07 15.45 18.75
N VAL A 106 21.71 14.23 19.20
CA VAL A 106 21.08 13.23 18.33
C VAL A 106 19.73 13.74 17.83
N ALA A 107 18.90 14.29 18.72
CA ALA A 107 17.61 14.87 18.36
C ALA A 107 17.74 16.03 17.36
N TRP A 108 18.75 16.89 17.52
CA TRP A 108 19.05 17.97 16.59
C TRP A 108 19.43 17.43 15.20
N GLY A 109 20.27 16.41 15.12
CA GLY A 109 20.62 15.76 13.85
C GLY A 109 19.40 15.16 13.15
N LEU A 110 18.56 14.43 13.90
CA LEU A 110 17.31 13.86 13.37
C LEU A 110 16.29 14.94 12.97
N TYR A 111 16.22 16.05 13.70
CA TYR A 111 15.35 17.19 13.38
C TYR A 111 15.75 17.88 12.07
N ASN A 112 17.06 18.02 11.83
CA ASN A 112 17.58 18.53 10.57
C ASN A 112 17.32 17.55 9.41
N LEU A 113 17.50 16.26 9.65
CA LEU A 113 17.27 15.19 8.66
C LEU A 113 15.79 15.10 8.26
N SER A 114 14.87 15.34 9.20
CA SER A 114 13.43 15.33 8.94
C SER A 114 12.92 16.59 8.23
N SER A 115 13.76 17.60 7.99
CA SER A 115 13.35 18.85 7.32
C SER A 115 12.91 18.63 5.87
N THR A 116 11.83 19.28 5.44
CA THR A 116 11.37 19.27 4.03
C THR A 116 12.41 19.86 3.07
N SER A 117 13.26 20.78 3.56
CA SER A 117 14.39 21.36 2.81
C SER A 117 15.55 20.39 2.62
N SER A 118 15.59 19.27 3.34
CA SER A 118 16.49 18.19 3.00
C SER A 118 16.01 17.58 1.69
N SER A 119 16.90 17.54 0.70
CA SER A 119 16.62 17.03 -0.65
C SER A 119 16.09 15.58 -0.68
N PHE A 120 16.02 14.91 0.47
CA PHE A 120 15.51 13.56 0.68
C PHE A 120 14.03 13.40 0.28
N PHE A 121 13.14 14.26 0.78
CA PHE A 121 11.69 14.10 0.58
C PHE A 121 11.24 14.43 -0.84
N GLU A 122 11.77 15.52 -1.42
CA GLU A 122 11.50 15.89 -2.82
C GLU A 122 12.03 14.87 -3.83
N ARG A 123 13.08 14.11 -3.48
CA ARG A 123 13.64 13.07 -4.35
C ARG A 123 12.91 11.74 -4.20
N LEU A 124 12.50 11.37 -2.99
CA LEU A 124 11.66 10.19 -2.77
C LEU A 124 10.32 10.32 -3.52
N ALA A 125 9.70 11.50 -3.46
CA ALA A 125 8.50 11.83 -4.24
C ALA A 125 8.72 11.65 -5.75
N ARG A 126 9.79 12.24 -6.30
CA ARG A 126 10.15 12.14 -7.73
C ARG A 126 10.45 10.70 -8.16
N LYS A 127 11.15 9.91 -7.34
CA LYS A 127 11.54 8.53 -7.69
C LYS A 127 10.35 7.58 -7.70
N LEU A 128 9.32 7.86 -6.92
CA LEU A 128 8.12 7.05 -6.85
C LEU A 128 7.04 7.50 -7.86
N ASN A 129 7.29 8.52 -8.70
CA ASN A 129 6.28 9.16 -9.57
C ASN A 129 4.99 9.52 -8.83
N ILE A 130 5.07 9.73 -7.51
CA ILE A 130 3.94 10.19 -6.75
C ILE A 130 3.95 11.70 -6.93
N GLU A 131 2.86 12.25 -7.49
CA GLU A 131 2.51 13.65 -7.30
C GLU A 131 2.25 13.86 -5.81
N VAL A 132 3.33 13.89 -5.02
CA VAL A 132 3.22 14.15 -3.60
C VAL A 132 2.91 15.63 -3.52
N ASP A 133 1.63 15.92 -3.33
CA ASP A 133 1.14 17.27 -3.11
C ASP A 133 2.10 18.03 -2.20
N LYS A 134 2.31 19.32 -2.51
CA LYS A 134 3.11 20.26 -1.71
C LYS A 134 2.69 20.33 -0.23
N ILE A 135 1.60 19.65 0.14
CA ILE A 135 0.99 19.58 1.47
C ILE A 135 1.46 18.35 2.26
N ILE A 136 1.67 17.19 1.63
CA ILE A 136 1.97 15.93 2.34
C ILE A 136 3.39 15.94 2.93
N LEU A 137 4.39 16.40 2.17
CA LEU A 137 5.79 16.43 2.63
C LEU A 137 6.00 17.35 3.84
N PRO A 138 5.48 18.60 3.86
CA PRO A 138 5.55 19.43 5.07
C PRO A 138 4.79 18.85 6.26
N PHE A 139 3.65 18.19 6.03
CA PHE A 139 2.89 17.54 7.09
C PHE A 139 3.71 16.42 7.75
N LEU A 140 4.27 15.50 6.94
CA LEU A 140 5.08 14.40 7.45
C LEU A 140 6.35 14.89 8.16
N SER A 141 7.00 15.92 7.62
CA SER A 141 8.16 16.57 8.26
C SER A 141 7.80 17.12 9.65
N LYS A 142 6.70 17.87 9.76
CA LYS A 142 6.22 18.41 11.05
C LYS A 142 5.88 17.31 12.04
N LEU A 143 5.24 16.23 11.59
CA LEU A 143 4.88 15.09 12.43
C LEU A 143 6.13 14.38 12.98
N LEU A 144 7.11 14.07 12.13
CA LEU A 144 8.38 13.46 12.55
C LEU A 144 9.13 14.35 13.54
N ARG A 145 9.17 15.66 13.30
CA ARG A 145 9.79 16.63 14.20
C ARG A 145 9.13 16.68 15.57
N PHE A 146 7.80 16.65 15.59
CA PHE A 146 7.04 16.55 16.84
C PHE A 146 7.42 15.29 17.62
N ILE A 147 7.45 14.13 16.97
CA ILE A 147 7.85 12.85 17.58
C ILE A 147 9.28 12.91 18.13
N ILE A 148 10.24 13.43 17.35
CA ILE A 148 11.65 13.57 17.76
C ILE A 148 11.77 14.42 19.03
N ILE A 149 11.08 15.56 19.09
CA ILE A 149 11.12 16.47 20.25
C ILE A 149 10.51 15.80 21.48
N VAL A 150 9.34 15.19 21.33
CA VAL A 150 8.63 14.51 22.44
C VAL A 150 9.47 13.35 23.01
N MET A 151 10.10 12.56 22.13
CA MET A 151 11.02 11.49 22.50
C MET A 151 12.26 12.03 23.23
N ALA A 152 12.89 13.09 22.71
CA ALA A 152 14.06 13.70 23.32
C ALA A 152 13.76 14.22 24.74
N ILE A 153 12.64 14.92 24.92
CA ILE A 153 12.20 15.41 26.23
C ILE A 153 11.97 14.24 27.20
N SER A 154 11.35 13.16 26.75
CA SER A 154 11.10 11.98 27.57
C SER A 154 12.39 11.28 28.01
N ILE A 155 13.33 11.10 27.10
CA ILE A 155 14.62 10.45 27.41
C ILE A 155 15.42 11.33 28.39
N ILE A 156 15.43 12.64 28.19
CA ILE A 156 16.09 13.58 29.12
C ILE A 156 15.41 13.48 30.48
N ALA A 157 14.09 13.63 30.58
CA ALA A 157 13.39 13.53 31.85
C ALA A 157 13.68 12.21 32.59
N SER A 158 13.79 11.09 31.87
CA SER A 158 14.20 9.80 32.45
C SER A 158 15.62 9.81 33.01
N GLU A 159 16.57 10.50 32.37
CA GLU A 159 17.96 10.64 32.88
C GLU A 159 18.01 11.42 34.20
N TRP A 160 17.04 12.30 34.43
CA TRP A 160 16.87 13.07 35.66
C TRP A 160 15.96 12.39 36.69
N GLU A 161 15.72 11.08 36.54
CA GLU A 161 14.92 10.24 37.46
C GLU A 161 13.44 10.65 37.57
N TYR A 162 12.93 11.44 36.62
CA TYR A 162 11.48 11.65 36.50
C TYR A 162 10.82 10.37 35.98
N ASN A 163 9.68 10.01 36.58
CA ASN A 163 8.88 8.89 36.09
C ASN A 163 8.16 9.30 34.80
N VAL A 164 8.74 8.92 33.66
CA VAL A 164 8.15 9.13 32.32
C VAL A 164 7.17 8.02 31.91
N GLY A 165 6.99 6.99 32.75
CA GLY A 165 6.12 5.85 32.43
C GLY A 165 4.68 6.26 32.14
N GLY A 166 4.11 7.15 32.95
CA GLY A 166 2.76 7.69 32.72
C GLY A 166 2.65 8.52 31.43
N PHE A 167 3.67 9.32 31.12
CA PHE A 167 3.72 10.13 29.89
C PHE A 167 3.82 9.23 28.64
N VAL A 168 4.73 8.26 28.65
CA VAL A 168 4.92 7.30 27.55
C VAL A 168 3.67 6.42 27.39
N ALA A 169 3.06 5.97 28.49
CA ALA A 169 1.80 5.22 28.44
C ALA A 169 0.67 6.05 27.83
N GLY A 170 0.55 7.34 28.20
CA GLY A 170 -0.42 8.26 27.62
C GLY A 170 -0.21 8.48 26.12
N LEU A 171 1.04 8.65 25.68
CA LEU A 171 1.38 8.73 24.25
C LEU A 171 1.09 7.42 23.51
N GLY A 172 1.36 6.27 24.13
CA GLY A 172 1.04 4.95 23.57
C GLY A 172 -0.46 4.76 23.36
N LEU A 173 -1.27 5.11 24.37
CA LEU A 173 -2.74 5.07 24.28
C LEU A 173 -3.29 6.08 23.25
N GLY A 174 -2.76 7.31 23.23
CA GLY A 174 -3.12 8.30 22.21
C GLY A 174 -2.72 7.86 20.80
N GLY A 175 -1.56 7.25 20.65
CA GLY A 175 -1.07 6.66 19.40
C GLY A 175 -1.95 5.49 18.93
N LEU A 176 -2.40 4.63 19.85
CA LEU A 176 -3.35 3.57 19.55
C LEU A 176 -4.69 4.13 19.05
N ALA A 177 -5.25 5.12 19.75
CA ALA A 177 -6.49 5.78 19.34
C ALA A 177 -6.36 6.40 17.94
N PHE A 178 -5.24 7.07 17.66
CA PHE A 178 -4.94 7.60 16.33
C PHE A 178 -4.80 6.50 15.28
N ALA A 179 -4.11 5.40 15.58
CA ALA A 179 -3.94 4.27 14.67
C ALA A 179 -5.28 3.60 14.32
N LEU A 180 -6.18 3.47 15.30
CA LEU A 180 -7.54 2.97 15.09
C LEU A 180 -8.34 3.92 14.19
N ALA A 181 -8.24 5.24 14.40
CA ALA A 181 -8.88 6.22 13.54
C ALA A 181 -8.31 6.22 12.10
N ALA A 182 -7.00 5.97 11.95
CA ALA A 182 -6.33 5.91 10.65
C ALA A 182 -6.49 4.56 9.93
N GLN A 183 -7.06 3.54 10.59
CA GLN A 183 -7.10 2.16 10.10
C GLN A 183 -7.70 2.05 8.67
N GLU A 184 -8.80 2.76 8.40
CA GLU A 184 -9.46 2.68 7.09
C GLU A 184 -8.60 3.30 5.97
N SER A 185 -7.88 4.38 6.27
CA SER A 185 -6.97 5.00 5.30
C SER A 185 -5.81 4.05 4.97
N LEU A 186 -5.27 3.36 5.99
CA LEU A 186 -4.23 2.36 5.81
C LEU A 186 -4.72 1.14 5.00
N LYS A 187 -5.92 0.62 5.28
CA LYS A 187 -6.52 -0.47 4.50
C LYS A 187 -6.64 -0.13 3.02
N ASN A 188 -7.10 1.09 2.71
CA ASN A 188 -7.21 1.56 1.33
C ASN A 188 -5.85 1.72 0.65
N PHE A 189 -4.86 2.25 1.37
CA PHE A 189 -3.49 2.36 0.86
C PHE A 189 -2.91 0.98 0.53
N PHE A 190 -2.98 0.03 1.47
CA PHE A 190 -2.48 -1.34 1.23
C PHE A 190 -3.27 -2.07 0.15
N GLY A 191 -4.59 -1.89 0.07
CA GLY A 191 -5.39 -2.40 -1.04
C GLY A 191 -4.94 -1.85 -2.40
N GLY A 192 -4.60 -0.55 -2.46
CA GLY A 192 -4.05 0.07 -3.66
C GLY A 192 -2.69 -0.51 -4.05
N VAL A 193 -1.79 -0.73 -3.07
CA VAL A 193 -0.50 -1.37 -3.31
C VAL A 193 -0.70 -2.76 -3.91
N VAL A 194 -1.57 -3.59 -3.34
CA VAL A 194 -1.87 -4.95 -3.83
C VAL A 194 -2.38 -4.91 -5.27
N ILE A 195 -3.34 -4.03 -5.58
CA ILE A 195 -3.88 -3.89 -6.95
C ILE A 195 -2.76 -3.53 -7.94
N ILE A 196 -1.86 -2.62 -7.57
CA ILE A 196 -0.77 -2.17 -8.45
C ILE A 196 0.31 -3.25 -8.63
N THR A 197 0.63 -4.01 -7.57
CA THR A 197 1.69 -5.01 -7.60
C THR A 197 1.24 -6.32 -8.23
N GLU A 198 0.06 -6.83 -7.87
CA GLU A 198 -0.45 -8.11 -8.36
C GLU A 198 -1.21 -7.96 -9.68
N LYS A 199 -1.68 -6.76 -10.00
CA LYS A 199 -2.41 -6.42 -11.25
C LYS A 199 -3.50 -7.44 -11.62
N PRO A 200 -4.46 -7.73 -10.72
CA PRO A 200 -5.63 -8.54 -11.08
C PRO A 200 -6.39 -7.93 -12.27
N PHE A 201 -6.34 -6.61 -12.39
CA PHE A 201 -6.83 -5.82 -13.52
C PHE A 201 -5.93 -4.60 -13.76
N SER A 202 -6.12 -3.93 -14.90
CA SER A 202 -5.45 -2.69 -15.29
C SER A 202 -6.47 -1.64 -15.75
N ILE A 203 -6.04 -0.38 -15.88
CA ILE A 203 -6.85 0.67 -16.50
C ILE A 203 -7.24 0.22 -17.91
N GLY A 204 -8.53 0.33 -18.24
CA GLY A 204 -9.13 -0.17 -19.48
C GLY A 204 -9.74 -1.57 -19.38
N ASP A 205 -9.49 -2.32 -18.31
CA ASP A 205 -10.10 -3.64 -18.14
C ASP A 205 -11.59 -3.52 -17.76
N TRP A 206 -12.44 -4.35 -18.34
CA TRP A 206 -13.79 -4.62 -17.86
C TRP A 206 -13.72 -5.63 -16.73
N ILE A 207 -14.11 -5.20 -15.54
CA ILE A 207 -14.18 -6.04 -14.35
C ILE A 207 -15.60 -6.15 -13.81
N LYS A 208 -15.85 -7.24 -13.10
CA LYS A 208 -17.06 -7.48 -12.31
C LYS A 208 -16.69 -7.95 -10.92
N THR A 209 -17.25 -7.29 -9.92
CA THR A 209 -17.21 -7.68 -8.50
C THR A 209 -18.65 -7.71 -7.95
N PRO A 210 -18.87 -8.22 -6.73
CA PRO A 210 -20.17 -8.12 -6.07
C PRO A 210 -20.69 -6.68 -5.93
N SER A 211 -19.78 -5.72 -5.77
CA SER A 211 -20.12 -4.30 -5.55
C SER A 211 -20.27 -3.48 -6.83
N VAL A 212 -19.59 -3.84 -7.92
CA VAL A 212 -19.54 -3.02 -9.14
C VAL A 212 -19.22 -3.82 -10.39
N GLU A 213 -19.75 -3.38 -11.53
CA GLU A 213 -19.39 -3.91 -12.85
C GLU A 213 -19.17 -2.76 -13.84
N GLY A 214 -18.07 -2.81 -14.58
CA GLY A 214 -17.72 -1.77 -15.55
C GLY A 214 -16.26 -1.77 -15.96
N VAL A 215 -15.85 -0.72 -16.69
CA VAL A 215 -14.48 -0.53 -17.19
C VAL A 215 -13.69 0.35 -16.22
N VAL A 216 -12.50 -0.09 -15.86
CA VAL A 216 -11.60 0.66 -14.98
C VAL A 216 -11.06 1.89 -15.71
N GLU A 217 -11.32 3.10 -15.20
CA GLU A 217 -10.81 4.35 -15.79
C GLU A 217 -9.53 4.84 -15.12
N ASP A 218 -9.42 4.67 -13.81
CA ASP A 218 -8.35 5.28 -13.02
C ASP A 218 -8.12 4.48 -11.73
N ILE A 219 -6.87 4.36 -11.31
CA ILE A 219 -6.46 3.70 -10.07
C ILE A 219 -5.60 4.68 -9.29
N THR A 220 -6.14 5.19 -8.18
CA THR A 220 -5.42 6.07 -7.25
C THR A 220 -4.92 5.29 -6.04
N PHE A 221 -4.14 5.92 -5.16
CA PHE A 221 -3.63 5.25 -3.95
C PHE A 221 -4.73 4.78 -2.98
N ARG A 222 -5.92 5.40 -3.00
CA ARG A 222 -7.03 5.08 -2.08
C ARG A 222 -8.22 4.40 -2.76
N SER A 223 -8.49 4.72 -4.02
CA SER A 223 -9.69 4.27 -4.70
C SER A 223 -9.47 4.03 -6.19
N THR A 224 -10.32 3.19 -6.76
CA THR A 224 -10.40 2.90 -8.18
C THR A 224 -11.70 3.46 -8.74
N LYS A 225 -11.64 4.12 -9.90
CA LYS A 225 -12.80 4.65 -10.59
C LYS A 225 -13.20 3.72 -11.73
N ILE A 226 -14.47 3.35 -11.78
CA ILE A 226 -15.02 2.36 -12.70
C ILE A 226 -16.23 2.96 -13.41
N ARG A 227 -16.19 3.01 -14.74
CA ARG A 227 -17.29 3.44 -15.60
C ARG A 227 -18.23 2.27 -15.84
N THR A 228 -19.47 2.38 -15.36
CA THR A 228 -20.49 1.36 -15.59
C THR A 228 -20.97 1.38 -17.04
N PHE A 229 -21.65 0.32 -17.47
CA PHE A 229 -22.28 0.28 -18.80
C PHE A 229 -23.40 1.31 -18.99
N ALA A 230 -23.95 1.84 -17.88
CA ALA A 230 -24.86 2.98 -17.89
C ALA A 230 -24.12 4.35 -17.95
N GLN A 231 -22.81 4.35 -18.26
CA GLN A 231 -21.94 5.53 -18.35
C GLN A 231 -21.74 6.32 -17.03
N ALA A 232 -22.18 5.77 -15.90
CA ALA A 232 -21.95 6.35 -14.58
C ALA A 232 -20.55 6.02 -14.05
N LEU A 233 -19.89 6.98 -13.40
CA LEU A 233 -18.58 6.78 -12.78
C LEU A 233 -18.74 6.43 -11.30
N VAL A 234 -18.35 5.21 -10.94
CA VAL A 234 -18.38 4.71 -9.56
C VAL A 234 -16.97 4.73 -8.99
N THR A 235 -16.79 5.35 -7.83
CA THR A 235 -15.51 5.34 -7.10
C THR A 235 -15.56 4.32 -5.99
N VAL A 236 -14.71 3.31 -6.06
CA VAL A 236 -14.68 2.20 -5.11
C VAL A 236 -13.39 2.27 -4.27
N PRO A 237 -13.48 2.18 -2.93
CA PRO A 237 -12.29 2.08 -2.08
C PRO A 237 -11.44 0.86 -2.48
N ASN A 238 -10.13 1.03 -2.53
CA ASN A 238 -9.24 -0.06 -2.92
C ASN A 238 -9.28 -1.22 -1.90
N SER A 239 -9.57 -0.92 -0.63
CA SER A 239 -9.76 -1.96 0.39
C SER A 239 -10.93 -2.87 0.04
N THR A 240 -12.03 -2.34 -0.51
CA THR A 240 -13.18 -3.14 -0.95
C THR A 240 -12.79 -4.06 -2.10
N LEU A 241 -12.18 -3.52 -3.16
CA LEU A 241 -11.79 -4.32 -4.32
C LEU A 241 -10.75 -5.39 -3.99
N ALA A 242 -9.79 -5.09 -3.11
CA ALA A 242 -8.77 -6.05 -2.69
C ALA A 242 -9.33 -7.20 -1.84
N ASN A 243 -10.52 -7.04 -1.23
CA ASN A 243 -11.16 -8.05 -0.39
C ASN A 243 -12.31 -8.78 -1.10
N GLU A 244 -12.65 -8.40 -2.33
CA GLU A 244 -13.71 -9.02 -3.12
C GLU A 244 -13.14 -9.93 -4.23
N PRO A 245 -13.86 -10.99 -4.63
CA PRO A 245 -13.52 -11.71 -5.85
C PRO A 245 -13.71 -10.79 -7.07
N ILE A 246 -12.70 -10.75 -7.94
CA ILE A 246 -12.71 -9.94 -9.16
C ILE A 246 -12.73 -10.85 -10.37
N THR A 247 -13.75 -10.70 -11.22
CA THR A 247 -13.79 -11.30 -12.56
C THR A 247 -13.27 -10.28 -13.56
N ASN A 248 -12.22 -10.61 -14.32
CA ASN A 248 -11.69 -9.76 -15.38
C ASN A 248 -12.17 -10.28 -16.75
N TRP A 249 -13.19 -9.63 -17.30
CA TRP A 249 -13.80 -10.00 -18.57
C TRP A 249 -12.94 -9.65 -19.78
N THR A 250 -12.04 -8.66 -19.65
CA THR A 250 -11.07 -8.34 -20.73
C THR A 250 -10.09 -9.48 -20.97
N LYS A 251 -9.73 -10.24 -19.92
CA LYS A 251 -8.83 -11.41 -20.04
C LYS A 251 -9.54 -12.68 -20.54
N MET A 252 -10.83 -12.64 -20.84
CA MET A 252 -11.57 -13.78 -21.36
C MET A 252 -11.07 -14.16 -22.75
N GLY A 253 -10.72 -15.44 -22.97
CA GLY A 253 -10.28 -15.93 -24.27
C GLY A 253 -11.41 -16.31 -25.24
N LYS A 254 -12.55 -16.75 -24.71
CA LYS A 254 -13.73 -17.15 -25.48
C LYS A 254 -15.00 -16.96 -24.66
N ARG A 255 -16.13 -16.69 -25.31
CA ARG A 255 -17.42 -16.47 -24.63
C ARG A 255 -18.28 -17.71 -24.65
N GLN A 256 -18.82 -18.06 -23.49
CA GLN A 256 -19.73 -19.19 -23.37
C GLN A 256 -21.12 -18.85 -23.90
N ILE A 257 -21.72 -19.81 -24.61
CA ILE A 257 -23.16 -19.87 -24.88
C ILE A 257 -23.66 -21.17 -24.27
N THR A 258 -24.63 -21.05 -23.36
CA THR A 258 -25.23 -22.18 -22.66
C THR A 258 -26.73 -21.94 -22.51
N PHE A 259 -27.56 -22.90 -22.91
CA PHE A 259 -29.01 -22.85 -22.72
C PHE A 259 -29.65 -24.23 -22.93
N ASN A 260 -30.88 -24.37 -22.42
CA ASN A 260 -31.71 -25.57 -22.57
C ASN A 260 -32.80 -25.28 -23.60
N LEU A 261 -32.75 -25.99 -24.72
CA LEU A 261 -33.79 -25.94 -25.75
C LEU A 261 -34.94 -26.87 -25.34
N ARG A 262 -36.12 -26.28 -25.14
CA ARG A 262 -37.32 -26.97 -24.64
C ARG A 262 -38.18 -27.44 -25.82
N ILE A 263 -38.36 -28.74 -25.97
CA ILE A 263 -39.18 -29.37 -27.02
C ILE A 263 -40.37 -30.11 -26.42
N ALA A 264 -41.45 -30.24 -27.18
CA ALA A 264 -42.71 -30.79 -26.69
C ALA A 264 -42.59 -32.30 -26.35
N TYR A 265 -43.38 -32.75 -25.37
CA TYR A 265 -43.37 -34.13 -24.86
C TYR A 265 -43.81 -35.19 -25.88
N ASP A 266 -44.63 -34.78 -26.84
CA ASP A 266 -45.08 -35.61 -27.96
C ASP A 266 -43.97 -35.82 -29.01
N THR A 267 -42.80 -35.17 -28.86
CA THR A 267 -41.66 -35.34 -29.76
C THR A 267 -41.12 -36.77 -29.68
N PRO A 268 -41.19 -37.57 -30.77
CA PRO A 268 -40.68 -38.93 -30.77
C PRO A 268 -39.17 -38.98 -30.58
N ARG A 269 -38.68 -40.00 -29.86
CA ARG A 269 -37.24 -40.23 -29.59
C ARG A 269 -36.33 -40.11 -30.82
N HIS A 270 -36.77 -40.58 -31.98
CA HIS A 270 -35.94 -40.53 -33.20
C HIS A 270 -35.73 -39.09 -33.69
N LYS A 271 -36.74 -38.21 -33.58
CA LYS A 271 -36.62 -36.79 -33.90
C LYS A 271 -35.71 -36.06 -32.93
N ILE A 272 -35.80 -36.35 -31.62
CA ILE A 272 -34.90 -35.78 -30.61
C ILE A 272 -33.44 -36.09 -30.98
N LYS A 273 -33.14 -37.36 -31.30
CA LYS A 273 -31.79 -37.77 -31.75
C LYS A 273 -31.36 -37.06 -33.04
N ALA A 274 -32.27 -36.86 -33.98
CA ALA A 274 -31.99 -36.17 -35.23
C ALA A 274 -31.66 -34.68 -34.98
N CYS A 275 -32.47 -33.98 -34.18
CA CYS A 275 -32.22 -32.59 -33.78
C CYS A 275 -30.86 -32.45 -33.09
N VAL A 276 -30.57 -33.27 -32.06
CA VAL A 276 -29.28 -33.25 -31.36
C VAL A 276 -28.12 -33.41 -32.35
N LYS A 277 -28.20 -34.39 -33.26
CA LYS A 277 -27.14 -34.66 -34.24
C LYS A 277 -26.99 -33.52 -35.25
N ARG A 278 -28.09 -32.94 -35.74
CA ARG A 278 -28.06 -31.83 -36.69
C ARG A 278 -27.53 -30.55 -36.06
N ILE A 279 -27.94 -30.24 -34.84
CA ILE A 279 -27.45 -29.07 -34.09
C ILE A 279 -25.96 -29.22 -33.80
N ASP A 280 -25.50 -30.38 -33.33
CA ASP A 280 -24.06 -30.65 -33.11
C ASP A 280 -23.27 -30.47 -34.42
N LYS A 281 -23.76 -31.03 -35.54
CA LYS A 281 -23.14 -30.85 -36.85
C LYS A 281 -23.13 -29.38 -37.28
N MET A 282 -24.20 -28.63 -37.06
CA MET A 282 -24.28 -27.22 -37.44
C MET A 282 -23.26 -26.40 -36.66
N LEU A 283 -23.17 -26.57 -35.33
CA LEU A 283 -22.18 -25.88 -34.49
C LEU A 283 -20.74 -26.23 -34.88
N ARG A 284 -20.48 -27.49 -35.22
CA ARG A 284 -19.14 -27.95 -35.67
C ARG A 284 -18.68 -27.37 -37.00
N ASN A 285 -19.62 -26.88 -37.81
CA ASN A 285 -19.32 -26.25 -39.11
C ASN A 285 -19.49 -24.72 -39.06
N HIS A 286 -19.80 -24.15 -37.89
CA HIS A 286 -20.08 -22.73 -37.77
C HIS A 286 -18.81 -21.91 -37.57
N GLU A 287 -18.55 -20.93 -38.45
CA GLU A 287 -17.30 -20.18 -38.46
C GLU A 287 -17.04 -19.40 -37.16
N GLY A 288 -18.09 -18.80 -36.57
CA GLY A 288 -18.01 -18.05 -35.31
C GLY A 288 -17.89 -18.88 -34.03
N ILE A 289 -18.02 -20.21 -34.10
CA ILE A 289 -18.00 -21.11 -32.93
C ILE A 289 -16.62 -21.73 -32.74
N ASP A 290 -16.15 -21.69 -31.49
CA ASP A 290 -14.92 -22.33 -31.05
C ASP A 290 -15.09 -23.86 -31.03
N GLN A 291 -14.13 -24.57 -31.63
CA GLN A 291 -14.27 -26.00 -31.93
C GLN A 291 -13.69 -26.91 -30.85
N ASP A 292 -13.04 -26.34 -29.82
CA ASP A 292 -12.40 -27.12 -28.75
C ASP A 292 -13.42 -27.89 -27.91
N PHE A 293 -14.59 -27.28 -27.63
CA PHE A 293 -15.56 -27.84 -26.70
C PHE A 293 -16.99 -27.47 -27.09
N ILE A 294 -17.73 -28.47 -27.59
CA ILE A 294 -19.13 -28.37 -27.98
C ILE A 294 -19.86 -29.58 -27.38
N LEU A 295 -20.93 -29.31 -26.63
CA LEU A 295 -21.84 -30.30 -26.08
C LEU A 295 -23.26 -29.98 -26.53
N VAL A 296 -23.89 -30.97 -27.17
CA VAL A 296 -25.32 -30.97 -27.49
C VAL A 296 -25.88 -32.32 -27.04
N ARG A 297 -26.72 -32.34 -26.02
CA ARG A 297 -27.24 -33.58 -25.43
C ARG A 297 -28.71 -33.43 -25.09
N PHE A 298 -29.48 -34.49 -25.28
CA PHE A 298 -30.74 -34.60 -24.55
C PHE A 298 -30.40 -34.77 -23.07
N ASP A 299 -30.92 -33.88 -22.22
CA ASP A 299 -30.43 -33.67 -20.86
C ASP A 299 -31.44 -34.14 -19.82
N GLU A 300 -32.63 -33.56 -19.83
CA GLU A 300 -33.61 -33.77 -18.76
C GLU A 300 -35.06 -33.86 -19.27
N PHE A 301 -35.89 -34.55 -18.50
CA PHE A 301 -37.35 -34.52 -18.58
C PHE A 301 -37.87 -33.52 -17.54
N LYS A 302 -38.49 -32.41 -17.97
CA LYS A 302 -39.09 -31.39 -17.09
C LYS A 302 -40.61 -31.56 -17.00
N THR A 303 -41.31 -30.89 -16.10
CA THR A 303 -42.76 -31.08 -15.92
C THR A 303 -43.59 -30.85 -17.18
N ASP A 304 -43.16 -29.95 -18.07
CA ASP A 304 -43.91 -29.50 -19.25
C ASP A 304 -43.14 -29.67 -20.58
N CYS A 305 -41.89 -30.15 -20.55
CA CYS A 305 -41.07 -30.28 -21.75
C CYS A 305 -39.94 -31.31 -21.62
N LEU A 306 -39.32 -31.59 -22.77
CA LEU A 306 -38.07 -32.32 -22.92
C LEU A 306 -36.95 -31.30 -23.20
N GLU A 307 -35.79 -31.43 -22.55
CA GLU A 307 -34.70 -30.47 -22.72
C GLU A 307 -33.51 -31.05 -23.50
N ILE A 308 -33.07 -30.29 -24.51
CA ILE A 308 -31.77 -30.47 -25.14
C ILE A 308 -30.83 -29.40 -24.56
N PHE A 309 -29.78 -29.82 -23.86
CA PHE A 309 -28.75 -28.94 -23.34
C PHE A 309 -27.72 -28.63 -24.44
N LEU A 310 -27.44 -27.34 -24.61
CA LEU A 310 -26.40 -26.83 -25.49
C LEU A 310 -25.36 -26.09 -24.65
N TYR A 311 -24.10 -26.43 -24.82
CA TYR A 311 -22.96 -25.76 -24.19
C TYR A 311 -21.78 -25.70 -25.16
N PHE A 312 -21.39 -24.48 -25.53
CA PHE A 312 -20.31 -24.23 -26.48
C PHE A 312 -19.75 -22.82 -26.28
N PHE A 313 -18.72 -22.46 -27.05
CA PHE A 313 -18.09 -21.14 -26.97
C PHE A 313 -18.02 -20.44 -28.33
N THR A 314 -18.05 -19.12 -28.35
CA THR A 314 -17.73 -18.32 -29.54
C THR A 314 -16.24 -18.03 -29.59
N LYS A 315 -15.67 -17.91 -30.79
CA LYS A 315 -14.28 -17.47 -30.99
C LYS A 315 -14.10 -16.00 -30.59
N THR A 316 -15.08 -15.17 -30.89
CA THR A 316 -15.04 -13.73 -30.57
C THR A 316 -15.35 -13.45 -29.11
N THR A 317 -14.70 -12.41 -28.60
CA THR A 317 -14.94 -11.80 -27.28
C THR A 317 -15.52 -10.39 -27.41
N SER A 318 -15.75 -9.88 -28.63
CA SER A 318 -16.48 -8.64 -28.88
C SER A 318 -17.98 -8.85 -28.61
N TRP A 319 -18.60 -7.98 -27.81
CA TRP A 319 -19.99 -8.14 -27.38
C TRP A 319 -20.96 -8.13 -28.56
N GLU A 320 -20.78 -7.19 -29.48
CA GLU A 320 -21.62 -7.06 -30.66
C GLU A 320 -21.50 -8.29 -31.58
N GLU A 321 -20.28 -8.73 -31.87
CA GLU A 321 -20.05 -9.89 -32.75
C GLU A 321 -20.55 -11.18 -32.10
N TYR A 322 -20.34 -11.35 -30.79
CA TYR A 322 -20.92 -12.44 -30.01
C TYR A 322 -22.44 -12.51 -30.16
N LEU A 323 -23.14 -11.36 -30.08
CA LEU A 323 -24.60 -11.31 -30.23
C LEU A 323 -25.03 -11.71 -31.65
N ARG A 324 -24.30 -11.29 -32.68
CA ARG A 324 -24.58 -11.69 -34.08
C ARG A 324 -24.41 -13.20 -34.27
N VAL A 325 -23.32 -13.78 -33.75
CA VAL A 325 -23.09 -15.23 -33.81
C VAL A 325 -24.19 -15.99 -33.05
N ARG A 326 -24.60 -15.49 -31.88
CA ARG A 326 -25.69 -16.09 -31.10
C ARG A 326 -27.02 -16.05 -31.82
N GLU A 327 -27.34 -14.95 -32.49
CA GLU A 327 -28.54 -14.80 -33.32
C GLU A 327 -28.55 -15.80 -34.48
N ASP A 328 -27.46 -15.87 -35.26
CA ASP A 328 -27.33 -16.80 -36.39
C ASP A 328 -27.47 -18.26 -35.95
N VAL A 329 -26.83 -18.64 -34.85
CA VAL A 329 -26.97 -19.98 -34.24
C VAL A 329 -28.43 -20.26 -33.85
N ASN A 330 -29.11 -19.31 -33.20
CA ASN A 330 -30.50 -19.49 -32.79
C ASN A 330 -31.44 -19.67 -33.99
N LEU A 331 -31.28 -18.87 -35.05
CA LEU A 331 -32.08 -18.98 -36.27
C LEU A 331 -31.85 -20.32 -36.98
N LYS A 332 -30.60 -20.79 -37.08
CA LYS A 332 -30.28 -22.12 -37.62
C LYS A 332 -30.85 -23.25 -36.79
N ILE A 333 -30.90 -23.11 -35.47
CA ILE A 333 -31.57 -24.09 -34.60
C ILE A 333 -33.07 -24.12 -34.90
N MET A 334 -33.72 -22.96 -35.07
CA MET A 334 -35.14 -22.90 -35.46
C MET A 334 -35.40 -23.63 -36.78
N GLU A 335 -34.56 -23.37 -37.80
CA GLU A 335 -34.66 -24.06 -39.10
C GLU A 335 -34.51 -25.59 -38.95
N ILE A 336 -33.58 -26.06 -38.12
CA ILE A 336 -33.41 -27.50 -37.85
C ILE A 336 -34.66 -28.11 -37.21
N LEU A 337 -35.29 -27.40 -36.27
CA LEU A 337 -36.53 -27.85 -35.64
C LEU A 337 -37.69 -27.92 -36.64
N GLU A 338 -37.81 -26.93 -37.52
CA GLU A 338 -38.82 -26.91 -38.59
C GLU A 338 -38.66 -28.08 -39.56
N ILE A 339 -37.43 -28.35 -40.02
CA ILE A 339 -37.13 -29.46 -40.94
C ILE A 339 -37.46 -30.82 -40.30
N GLU A 340 -37.16 -31.00 -39.02
CA GLU A 340 -37.45 -32.24 -38.30
C GLU A 340 -38.93 -32.32 -37.84
N GLY A 341 -39.69 -31.23 -37.98
CA GLY A 341 -41.07 -31.11 -37.51
C GLY A 341 -41.16 -31.32 -36.00
N VAL A 342 -40.31 -30.63 -35.25
CA VAL A 342 -40.26 -30.63 -33.78
C VAL A 342 -40.75 -29.28 -33.26
N SER A 343 -41.79 -29.30 -32.43
CA SER A 343 -42.34 -28.10 -31.83
C SER A 343 -41.56 -27.70 -30.58
N ILE A 344 -41.31 -26.40 -30.42
CA ILE A 344 -40.86 -25.82 -29.16
C ILE A 344 -41.97 -26.00 -28.13
N ALA A 345 -41.60 -26.40 -26.91
CA ALA A 345 -42.56 -26.53 -25.83
C ALA A 345 -43.01 -25.14 -25.35
N PHE A 346 -44.32 -24.97 -25.24
CA PHE A 346 -44.93 -23.87 -24.51
C PHE A 346 -45.36 -24.37 -23.12
N PRO A 347 -45.46 -23.51 -22.10
CA PRO A 347 -46.04 -23.90 -20.81
C PRO A 347 -47.51 -24.32 -21.00
N SER A 348 -47.75 -25.61 -21.22
CA SER A 348 -49.08 -26.18 -21.48
C SER A 348 -49.51 -27.06 -20.32
N GLN A 349 -50.80 -26.98 -19.95
CA GLN A 349 -51.40 -27.84 -18.94
C GLN A 349 -52.56 -28.63 -19.54
N ASN A 350 -52.63 -29.91 -19.20
CA ASN A 350 -53.81 -30.72 -19.47
C ASN A 350 -54.78 -30.58 -18.30
N ILE A 351 -55.94 -29.96 -18.54
CA ILE A 351 -57.00 -29.81 -17.54
C ILE A 351 -57.98 -30.98 -17.69
N TYR A 352 -58.03 -31.85 -16.69
CA TYR A 352 -59.05 -32.89 -16.60
C TYR A 352 -60.29 -32.31 -15.92
N LEU A 353 -61.35 -32.08 -16.68
CA LEU A 353 -62.64 -31.61 -16.15
C LEU A 353 -63.47 -32.82 -15.70
N GLU A 354 -63.63 -32.97 -14.39
CA GLU A 354 -64.53 -33.97 -13.81
C GLU A 354 -65.99 -33.55 -14.05
N LYS A 355 -66.74 -34.37 -14.80
CA LYS A 355 -68.19 -34.17 -14.94
C LYS A 355 -68.86 -34.59 -13.63
N LYS A 356 -69.31 -33.61 -12.84
CA LYS A 356 -70.17 -33.87 -11.68
C LYS A 356 -71.52 -34.38 -12.18
N THR A 357 -71.81 -35.67 -12.00
CA THR A 357 -73.14 -36.22 -12.24
C THR A 357 -74.07 -35.65 -11.16
N THR A 358 -74.96 -34.73 -11.52
CA THR A 358 -76.08 -34.34 -10.65
C THR A 358 -77.01 -35.54 -10.51
N GLU A 359 -77.12 -36.07 -9.29
CA GLU A 359 -78.12 -37.08 -8.90
C GLU A 359 -79.56 -36.55 -8.99
#